data_AF-A0A285N8F6-F1
#
_entry.id   AF-A0A285N8F6-F1
#
_cell.length_a   1.000
_cell.length_b   1.000
_cell.length_c   1.000
_cell.angle_alpha   90.00
_cell.angle_beta   90.00
_cell.angle_gamma   90.00
#
_symmetry.space_group_name_H-M   'P 1'
#
loop_
_entity.id
_entity.type
_entity.pdbx_description
1 polymer ?
#
loop_
_entity_poly.entity_id
_entity_poly.type
_entity_poly.pdbx_seq_one_letter_code
_entity_poly.pdbx_strand_id
1 'polypeptide(L)'
;MIIEHLTKLKRQIEEREDLLPLCNDKRLKVFIDWGHNHYDLYIDRSSLTTPAPKPYDLLHIRTDEQTVQQLLMGTKKLRSLRTEQAVDGDYQHILLMEALLLLGAEKSL
;
A
#
# COMPACT_ATOMS: atom_id res chain seq x y z
N MET A 1 -13.18 -4.38 11.22
CA MET A 1 -12.76 -3.00 10.91
C MET A 1 -11.49 -2.87 10.10
N ILE A 2 -10.28 -3.19 10.59
CA ILE A 2 -9.03 -2.91 9.82
C ILE A 2 -8.99 -3.66 8.48
N ILE A 3 -9.26 -4.97 8.49
CA ILE A 3 -9.31 -5.79 7.26
C ILE A 3 -10.34 -5.25 6.26
N GLU A 4 -11.50 -4.78 6.73
CA GLU A 4 -12.53 -4.20 5.85
C GLU A 4 -12.05 -2.90 5.19
N HIS A 5 -11.36 -2.03 5.93
CA HIS A 5 -10.77 -0.80 5.39
C HIS A 5 -9.66 -1.11 4.38
N LEU A 6 -8.79 -2.08 4.67
CA LEU A 6 -7.75 -2.52 3.74
C LEU A 6 -8.34 -3.16 2.47
N THR A 7 -9.40 -3.94 2.62
CA THR A 7 -10.13 -4.53 1.48
C THR A 7 -10.82 -3.48 0.63
N LYS A 8 -11.42 -2.47 1.27
CA LYS A 8 -11.99 -1.31 0.58
C LYS A 8 -10.91 -0.51 -0.17
N LEU A 9 -9.78 -0.25 0.47
CA LEU A 9 -8.63 0.43 -0.14
C LEU A 9 -8.13 -0.33 -1.36
N LYS A 10 -7.94 -1.65 -1.25
CA LYS A 10 -7.57 -2.51 -2.37
C LYS A 10 -8.52 -2.34 -3.55
N ARG A 11 -9.82 -2.45 -3.29
CA ARG A 11 -10.85 -2.31 -4.31
C ARG A 11 -10.81 -0.95 -5.00
N GLN A 12 -10.66 0.13 -4.22
CA GLN A 12 -10.53 1.48 -4.76
C GLN A 12 -9.29 1.65 -5.66
N ILE A 13 -8.16 1.07 -5.27
CA ILE A 13 -6.92 1.08 -6.07
C ILE A 13 -7.13 0.33 -7.40
N GLU A 14 -7.88 -0.78 -7.39
CA GLU A 14 -8.19 -1.62 -8.55
C GLU A 14 -9.24 -0.99 -9.49
N GLU A 15 -10.16 -0.18 -8.98
CA GLU A 15 -11.24 0.43 -9.78
C GLU A 15 -10.84 1.79 -10.40
N ARG A 16 -9.85 2.51 -9.84
CA ARG A 16 -9.49 3.86 -10.31
C ARG A 16 -8.40 3.92 -11.39
N GLU A 17 -8.81 4.24 -12.61
CA GLU A 17 -7.93 4.38 -13.78
C GLU A 17 -6.96 5.57 -13.71
N ASP A 18 -7.33 6.66 -13.03
CA ASP A 18 -6.44 7.83 -12.90
C ASP A 18 -5.24 7.58 -11.97
N LEU A 19 -5.23 6.47 -11.23
CA LEU A 19 -4.05 5.99 -10.50
C LEU A 19 -3.05 5.26 -11.40
N LEU A 20 -3.40 4.98 -12.67
CA LEU A 20 -2.51 4.32 -13.63
C LEU A 20 -1.14 4.99 -13.73
N PRO A 21 -0.99 6.33 -13.80
CA PRO A 21 0.33 6.96 -13.85
C PRO A 21 1.17 6.76 -12.59
N LEU A 22 0.54 6.64 -11.41
CA LEU A 22 1.20 6.40 -10.12
C LEU A 22 1.69 4.95 -9.99
N CYS A 23 0.91 4.02 -10.52
CA CYS A 23 1.16 2.58 -10.44
C CYS A 23 1.77 1.98 -11.71
N ASN A 24 2.06 2.80 -12.73
CA ASN A 24 2.45 2.32 -14.05
C ASN A 24 3.72 1.46 -13.98
N ASP A 25 3.69 0.30 -14.62
CA ASP A 25 4.77 -0.70 -14.64
C ASP A 25 5.23 -1.25 -13.27
N LYS A 26 4.51 -0.97 -12.18
CA LYS A 26 4.85 -1.48 -10.84
C LYS A 26 4.02 -2.71 -10.49
N ARG A 27 4.73 -3.76 -10.08
CA ARG A 27 4.17 -4.97 -9.47
C ARG A 27 4.66 -4.99 -8.03
N LEU A 28 3.82 -4.56 -7.09
CA LEU A 28 4.19 -4.42 -5.69
C LEU A 28 3.34 -5.33 -4.82
N LYS A 29 3.99 -6.16 -4.00
CA LYS A 29 3.37 -6.89 -2.90
C LYS A 29 3.64 -6.14 -1.61
N VAL A 30 2.58 -5.74 -0.92
CA VAL A 30 2.65 -5.08 0.38
C VAL A 30 2.14 -6.05 1.44
N PHE A 31 3.01 -6.44 2.35
CA PHE A 31 2.68 -7.24 3.52
C PHE A 31 2.50 -6.31 4.71
N ILE A 32 1.33 -6.34 5.32
CA ILE A 32 1.00 -5.52 6.49
C ILE A 32 0.75 -6.46 7.67
N ASP A 33 1.68 -6.51 8.61
CA ASP A 33 1.62 -7.35 9.80
C ASP A 33 1.33 -6.49 11.04
N TRP A 34 0.33 -6.88 11.83
CA TRP A 34 0.06 -6.27 13.14
C TRP A 34 -0.41 -7.29 14.19
N GLY A 35 0.38 -7.43 15.26
CA GLY A 35 0.15 -8.45 16.28
C GLY A 35 0.21 -9.87 15.67
N HIS A 36 -0.92 -10.58 15.71
CA HIS A 36 -1.07 -11.91 15.08
C HIS A 36 -1.82 -11.87 13.74
N ASN A 37 -2.16 -10.68 13.25
CA ASN A 37 -2.89 -10.47 12.01
C ASN A 37 -1.93 -10.07 10.89
N HIS A 38 -2.30 -10.41 9.67
CA HIS A 38 -1.62 -9.97 8.46
C HIS A 38 -2.62 -9.62 7.37
N TYR A 39 -2.21 -8.78 6.43
CA TYR A 39 -2.96 -8.48 5.22
C TYR A 39 -2.00 -8.31 4.04
N ASP A 40 -2.30 -9.01 2.96
CA ASP A 40 -1.52 -8.95 1.73
C ASP A 40 -2.25 -8.08 0.71
N LEU A 41 -1.63 -6.97 0.33
CA LEU A 41 -2.08 -6.11 -0.75
C LEU A 41 -1.21 -6.34 -1.99
N TYR A 42 -1.86 -6.69 -3.09
CA TYR A 42 -1.21 -6.90 -4.38
C TYR A 42 -1.58 -5.73 -5.29
N ILE A 43 -0.59 -4.94 -5.68
CA ILE A 43 -0.74 -3.87 -6.65
C ILE A 43 -0.10 -4.37 -7.95
N ASP A 44 -0.97 -4.74 -8.90
CA ASP A 44 -0.57 -5.14 -10.23
C ASP A 44 -1.38 -4.35 -11.26
N ARG A 45 -0.73 -3.35 -11.86
CA ARG A 45 -1.34 -2.47 -12.88
C ARG A 45 -0.51 -2.49 -14.16
N SER A 46 0.12 -3.63 -14.49
CA SER A 46 0.75 -3.80 -15.79
C SER A 46 -0.28 -3.52 -16.88
N SER A 47 -0.06 -2.47 -17.67
CA SER A 47 -0.95 -2.14 -18.78
C SER A 47 -0.89 -3.27 -19.81
N LEU A 48 -2.00 -3.46 -20.53
CA LEU A 48 -2.21 -4.47 -21.57
C LEU A 48 -1.18 -4.47 -22.72
N THR A 49 -0.16 -3.60 -22.69
CA THR A 49 0.76 -3.38 -23.81
C THR A 49 2.12 -4.06 -23.68
N THR A 50 2.53 -4.52 -22.49
CA THR A 50 3.76 -5.32 -22.36
C THR A 50 3.72 -6.19 -21.10
N PRO A 51 3.56 -7.53 -21.22
CA PRO A 51 3.70 -8.42 -20.08
C PRO A 51 5.18 -8.43 -19.67
N ALA A 52 5.54 -7.60 -18.70
CA ALA A 52 6.86 -7.68 -18.10
C ALA A 52 6.89 -8.92 -17.18
N PRO A 53 7.79 -9.90 -17.42
CA PRO A 53 8.02 -11.01 -16.50
C PRO A 53 8.79 -10.55 -15.26
N LYS A 54 8.59 -9.30 -14.81
CA LYS A 54 9.29 -8.75 -13.66
C LYS A 54 8.73 -9.40 -12.39
N PRO A 55 9.61 -9.83 -11.46
CA PRO A 55 9.17 -10.27 -10.14
C PRO A 55 8.45 -9.12 -9.43
N TYR A 56 7.59 -9.45 -8.47
CA TYR A 56 7.00 -8.43 -7.61
C TYR A 56 8.08 -7.83 -6.72
N ASP A 57 8.12 -6.51 -6.67
CA ASP A 57 8.79 -5.78 -5.60
C ASP A 57 8.03 -6.01 -4.30
N LEU A 58 8.75 -5.95 -3.17
CA LEU A 58 8.20 -6.25 -1.86
C LEU A 58 8.28 -5.00 -0.96
N LEU A 59 7.21 -4.79 -0.20
CA LEU A 59 7.14 -3.82 0.89
C LEU A 59 6.55 -4.53 2.11
N HIS A 60 7.30 -4.55 3.21
CA HIS A 60 6.84 -5.09 4.49
C HIS A 60 6.59 -3.94 5.45
N ILE A 61 5.42 -3.96 6.11
CA ILE A 61 4.99 -3.00 7.12
C ILE A 61 4.65 -3.82 8.36
N ARG A 62 5.52 -3.78 9.38
CA ARG A 62 5.36 -4.52 10.64
C ARG A 62 5.17 -3.53 11.77
N THR A 63 3.96 -3.46 12.31
CA THR A 63 3.60 -2.41 13.26
C THR A 63 2.47 -2.84 14.20
N ASP A 64 2.13 -2.04 15.20
CA ASP A 64 0.96 -2.28 16.05
C ASP A 64 -0.38 -1.89 15.37
N GLU A 65 -1.49 -2.37 15.95
CA GLU A 65 -2.85 -2.13 15.44
C GLU A 65 -3.21 -0.64 15.36
N GLN A 66 -2.83 0.15 16.37
CA GLN A 66 -3.12 1.57 16.45
C GLN A 66 -2.42 2.33 15.31
N THR A 67 -1.17 1.98 15.01
CA THR A 67 -0.43 2.56 13.90
C THR A 67 -1.07 2.19 12.55
N VAL A 68 -1.55 0.95 12.36
CA VAL A 68 -2.30 0.60 11.12
C VAL A 68 -3.54 1.48 10.96
N GLN A 69 -4.29 1.70 12.05
CA GLN A 69 -5.45 2.59 12.00
C GLN A 69 -5.06 4.03 11.66
N GLN A 70 -3.97 4.55 12.25
CA GLN A 70 -3.48 5.90 11.95
C GLN A 70 -3.02 6.05 10.49
N LEU A 71 -2.40 5.01 9.91
CA LEU A 71 -2.04 4.96 8.49
C LEU A 71 -3.29 5.01 7.60
N LEU A 72 -4.31 4.21 7.92
CA LEU A 72 -5.59 4.16 7.18
C LEU A 72 -6.41 5.44 7.30
N MET A 73 -6.25 6.17 8.40
CA MET A 73 -6.87 7.48 8.61
C MET A 73 -6.05 8.64 8.05
N GLY A 74 -4.87 8.38 7.48
CA GLY A 74 -3.95 9.41 6.98
C GLY A 74 -3.34 10.30 8.07
N THR A 75 -3.50 9.95 9.35
CA THR A 75 -2.97 10.75 10.48
C THR A 75 -1.52 10.43 10.79
N LYS A 76 -0.99 9.32 10.27
CA LYS A 76 0.43 8.94 10.34
C LYS A 76 0.95 8.65 8.93
N LYS A 77 2.20 9.05 8.69
CA LYS A 77 2.88 8.89 7.40
C LYS A 77 3.69 7.61 7.41
N LEU A 78 3.57 6.79 6.36
CA LEU A 78 4.30 5.52 6.29
C LEU A 78 5.81 5.73 6.36
N ARG A 79 6.34 6.80 5.74
CA ARG A 79 7.78 7.10 5.75
C ARG A 79 8.34 7.39 7.14
N SER A 80 7.52 7.82 8.11
CA SER A 80 8.01 8.05 9.47
C SER A 80 8.24 6.75 10.24
N LEU A 81 7.69 5.63 9.77
CA LEU A 81 7.92 4.30 10.36
C LEU A 81 9.23 3.67 9.91
N ARG A 82 9.87 4.21 8.87
CA ARG A 82 11.15 3.70 8.37
C ARG A 82 12.28 3.87 9.39
N THR A 83 12.27 4.97 10.15
CA THR A 83 13.27 5.22 11.21
C THR A 83 13.16 4.23 12.36
N GLU A 84 11.98 3.64 12.55
CA GLU A 84 11.69 2.63 13.57
C GLU A 84 11.95 1.20 13.07
N GLN A 85 12.47 1.03 11.84
CA GLN A 85 12.66 -0.25 11.15
C GLN A 85 11.36 -1.08 11.02
N ALA A 86 10.20 -0.43 11.18
CA ALA A 86 8.88 -1.03 11.02
C ALA A 86 8.46 -1.17 9.54
N VAL A 87 9.21 -0.56 8.62
CA VAL A 87 8.94 -0.62 7.17
C VAL A 87 10.21 -0.99 6.41
N ASP A 88 10.13 -2.08 5.65
CA ASP A 88 11.21 -2.60 4.81
C ASP A 88 10.79 -2.67 3.35
N GLY A 89 11.65 -2.22 2.45
CA GLY A 89 11.37 -2.06 1.02
C GLY A 89 11.89 -0.72 0.46
N ASP A 90 11.89 -0.61 -0.87
CA ASP A 90 12.43 0.59 -1.52
C ASP A 90 11.66 1.84 -1.16
N TYR A 91 12.38 2.95 -1.02
CA TYR A 91 11.80 4.22 -0.63
C TYR A 91 10.69 4.70 -1.59
N GLN A 92 10.80 4.38 -2.88
CA GLN A 92 9.76 4.70 -3.87
C GLN A 92 8.47 3.90 -3.63
N HIS A 93 8.56 2.66 -3.14
CA HIS A 93 7.39 1.84 -2.79
C HIS A 93 6.73 2.33 -1.50
N ILE A 94 7.54 2.79 -0.54
CA ILE A 94 7.05 3.46 0.67
C ILE A 94 6.25 4.71 0.29
N LEU A 95 6.78 5.57 -0.58
CA LEU A 95 6.09 6.79 -1.02
C LEU A 95 4.82 6.49 -1.81
N LEU A 96 4.84 5.48 -2.69
CA LEU A 96 3.66 5.03 -3.42
C LEU A 96 2.57 4.59 -2.43
N MET A 97 2.90 3.68 -1.51
CA MET A 97 1.93 3.17 -0.55
C MET A 97 1.39 4.28 0.38
N GLU A 98 2.24 5.22 0.80
CA GLU A 98 1.80 6.39 1.57
C GLU A 98 0.78 7.23 0.80
N ALA A 99 1.01 7.49 -0.48
CA ALA A 99 0.07 8.23 -1.32
C ALA A 99 -1.27 7.49 -1.44
N LEU A 100 -1.25 6.17 -1.66
CA LEU A 100 -2.47 5.37 -1.76
C LEU A 100 -3.26 5.36 -0.44
N LEU A 101 -2.58 5.26 0.70
CA LEU A 101 -3.20 5.37 2.03
C LEU A 101 -3.87 6.73 2.24
N LEU A 102 -3.19 7.82 1.88
CA LEU A 102 -3.72 9.18 2.00
C LEU A 102 -4.96 9.39 1.13
N LEU A 103 -4.92 8.99 -0.13
CA LEU A 103 -6.06 9.11 -1.03
C LEU A 103 -7.27 8.32 -0.50
N GLY A 104 -7.04 7.13 0.07
CA GLY A 104 -8.09 6.31 0.67
C GLY A 104 -8.69 6.91 1.93
N ALA A 105 -7.87 7.55 2.77
CA ALA A 105 -8.30 8.24 3.98
C ALA A 105 -9.21 9.45 3.69
N GLU A 106 -8.86 10.24 2.67
CA GLU A 106 -9.59 11.46 2.31
C GLU A 106 -10.96 11.20 1.63
N LYS A 107 -11.39 9.92 1.51
CA LYS A 107 -12.52 9.49 0.65
C LYS A 107 -12.42 10.05 -0.77
N SER A 108 -11.21 10.43 -1.17
CA SER A 108 -10.91 10.98 -2.48
C SER A 108 -10.56 9.86 -3.47
N LEU A 109 -10.54 8.60 -3.01
CA LEU A 109 -10.58 7.35 -3.77
C LEU A 109 -12.00 6.79 -3.93
#